data_AF-A0AAJ0UKY3-F1
#
_entry.id   AF-A0AAJ0UKY3-F1
#
_cell.length_a   1.000
_cell.length_b   1.000
_cell.length_c   1.000
_cell.angle_alpha   90.00
_cell.angle_beta   90.00
_cell.angle_gamma   90.00
#
_symmetry.space_group_name_H-M   'P 1'
#
loop_
_entity.id
_entity.type
_entity.pdbx_description
1 polymer ?
#
loop_
_entity_poly.entity_id
_entity_poly.type
_entity_poly.pdbx_seq_one_letter_code
_entity_poly.pdbx_strand_id
1 'polypeptide(L)'
;MRGWALLLGVLVAFSVVSASGFAADQIYVAMGGSSNLFYDSGSSVTVYGKDISNGGQLAINDSVTRFKSVLTNQDLTTQLAAGSLTDAAGQIYYYTQNITLNSNKRIEYGTSGGDLSLATTYLNIGSSAYDPLYTYRLSFNTPLNVSNPNVINKKLTILGSDYIIGPTSYYTTSLQQLVLYGSSLVLTLSGNQTRQVTVEGSEYSVGLLGVLSPTRAVISVNGNPQSIEKSVPSIISGLSVYVEDIYYINTTDQTQNSVKLDLNSKHLQ
;
A
#
# COMPACT_ATOMS: atom_id res chain seq x y z
N MET A 1 -51.21 -1.78 42.22
CA MET A 1 -50.90 -2.93 41.35
C MET A 1 -51.67 -2.76 40.05
N ARG A 2 -50.97 -2.93 38.91
CA ARG A 2 -51.41 -3.29 37.53
C ARG A 2 -52.91 -3.16 37.21
N GLY A 3 -53.38 -2.56 36.13
CA GLY A 3 -52.78 -2.07 34.89
C GLY A 3 -53.91 -2.03 33.85
N TRP A 4 -54.08 -0.93 33.12
CA TRP A 4 -55.04 -0.83 32.02
C TRP A 4 -54.32 -0.19 30.83
N ALA A 5 -54.33 -0.89 29.71
CA ALA A 5 -53.81 -0.43 28.44
C ALA A 5 -54.74 0.65 27.88
N LEU A 6 -54.16 1.78 27.44
CA LEU A 6 -54.86 2.75 26.60
C LEU A 6 -54.12 2.85 25.27
N LEU A 7 -54.78 2.30 24.26
CA LEU A 7 -54.45 2.45 22.85
C LEU A 7 -54.87 3.87 22.44
N LEU A 8 -53.92 4.79 22.26
CA LEU A 8 -54.18 6.06 21.58
C LEU A 8 -53.84 5.89 20.09
N GLY A 9 -54.88 5.68 19.28
CA GLY A 9 -54.81 5.88 17.84
C GLY A 9 -54.79 7.39 17.56
N VAL A 10 -53.77 7.85 16.84
CA VAL A 10 -53.70 9.22 16.34
C VAL A 10 -54.63 9.35 15.14
N LEU A 11 -55.62 10.22 15.28
CA LEU A 11 -56.48 10.70 14.21
C LEU A 11 -55.71 11.77 13.42
N VAL A 12 -55.45 11.54 12.13
CA VAL A 12 -55.03 12.60 11.21
C VAL A 12 -56.11 12.74 10.13
N ALA A 13 -56.76 13.90 10.12
CA ALA A 13 -57.71 14.28 9.09
C ALA A 13 -56.96 14.72 7.82
N PHE A 14 -57.44 14.32 6.66
CA PHE A 14 -56.98 14.80 5.36
C PHE A 14 -58.04 15.72 4.74
N SER A 15 -57.62 16.91 4.31
CA SER A 15 -58.37 17.73 3.36
C SER A 15 -57.73 17.58 1.99
N VAL A 16 -58.53 17.12 1.02
CA VAL A 16 -58.15 17.10 -0.40
C VAL A 16 -58.83 18.30 -1.06
N VAL A 17 -58.03 19.25 -1.56
CA VAL A 17 -58.48 20.22 -2.56
C VAL A 17 -57.98 19.69 -3.91
N SER A 18 -58.90 19.16 -4.72
CA SER A 18 -58.60 18.75 -6.09
C SER A 18 -58.71 19.97 -7.02
N ALA A 19 -57.59 20.32 -7.66
CA ALA A 19 -57.59 21.09 -8.89
C ALA A 19 -57.25 20.12 -10.04
N SER A 20 -58.12 20.11 -11.04
CA SER A 20 -58.11 19.24 -12.21
C SER A 20 -56.80 19.32 -13.00
N GLY A 21 -56.16 18.18 -13.25
CA GLY A 21 -55.09 18.07 -14.24
C GLY A 21 -54.22 16.82 -14.09
N PHE A 22 -54.62 15.75 -14.80
CA PHE A 22 -53.93 14.47 -14.98
C PHE A 22 -53.81 13.53 -13.77
N ALA A 23 -54.45 12.37 -13.94
CA ALA A 23 -54.41 11.25 -13.04
C ALA A 23 -53.05 10.52 -13.11
N ALA A 24 -52.40 10.40 -11.96
CA ALA A 24 -51.91 9.12 -11.47
C ALA A 24 -51.97 9.18 -9.94
N ASP A 25 -53.00 8.55 -9.38
CA ASP A 25 -52.99 8.05 -8.01
C ASP A 25 -51.74 7.17 -7.82
N GLN A 26 -50.92 7.47 -6.82
CA GLN A 26 -50.91 6.72 -5.56
C GLN A 26 -49.80 7.23 -4.63
N ILE A 27 -50.14 7.27 -3.34
CA ILE A 27 -49.20 7.47 -2.22
C ILE A 27 -49.10 6.13 -1.44
N TYR A 28 -47.89 5.84 -0.97
CA TYR A 28 -47.47 5.01 0.18
C TYR A 28 -46.73 3.68 -0.03
N VAL A 29 -45.40 3.79 0.11
CA VAL A 29 -44.49 3.13 1.10
C VAL A 29 -44.96 1.85 1.80
N ALA A 30 -44.21 0.75 1.64
CA ALA A 30 -43.92 -0.21 2.71
C ALA A 30 -42.59 -0.97 2.50
N MET A 31 -41.88 -1.13 3.61
CA MET A 31 -40.60 -1.78 3.80
C MET A 31 -40.72 -3.31 3.76
N GLY A 32 -39.68 -4.00 3.26
CA GLY A 32 -39.51 -5.45 3.39
C GLY A 32 -40.11 -6.27 2.24
N GLY A 33 -39.28 -6.67 1.28
CA GLY A 33 -39.66 -7.55 0.18
C GLY A 33 -39.23 -6.99 -1.18
N SER A 34 -38.57 -7.85 -1.96
CA SER A 34 -37.97 -7.61 -3.27
C SER A 34 -38.82 -6.70 -4.17
N SER A 35 -38.30 -5.53 -4.54
CA SER A 35 -38.96 -4.63 -5.50
C SER A 35 -38.16 -4.62 -6.81
N ASN A 36 -38.75 -5.11 -7.89
CA ASN A 36 -38.25 -4.87 -9.24
C ASN A 36 -38.56 -3.41 -9.62
N LEU A 37 -37.52 -2.60 -9.85
CA LEU A 37 -37.67 -1.28 -10.49
C LEU A 37 -37.75 -1.47 -12.00
N PHE A 38 -38.89 -1.12 -12.60
CA PHE A 38 -39.00 -0.93 -14.04
C PHE A 38 -38.66 0.52 -14.38
N TYR A 39 -37.74 0.72 -15.32
CA TYR A 39 -37.24 2.02 -15.77
C TYR A 39 -38.07 2.53 -16.95
N ASP A 40 -38.44 3.82 -16.92
CA ASP A 40 -38.76 4.60 -18.11
C ASP A 40 -37.53 5.43 -18.49
N SER A 41 -37.18 5.45 -19.78
CA SER A 41 -35.99 6.11 -20.29
C SER A 41 -36.19 7.63 -20.29
N GLY A 42 -35.68 8.32 -19.25
CA GLY A 42 -35.68 9.79 -19.22
C GLY A 42 -35.73 10.43 -17.83
N SER A 43 -35.99 9.66 -16.77
CA SER A 43 -36.16 10.21 -15.41
C SER A 43 -34.92 10.00 -14.54
N SER A 44 -34.45 11.06 -13.86
CA SER A 44 -33.44 10.91 -12.79
C SER A 44 -34.11 10.47 -11.48
N VAL A 45 -33.50 9.51 -10.79
CA VAL A 45 -33.94 9.06 -9.46
C VAL A 45 -33.01 9.68 -8.42
N THR A 46 -33.57 10.49 -7.54
CA THR A 46 -32.85 11.13 -6.43
C THR A 46 -33.06 10.30 -5.17
N VAL A 47 -32.03 9.59 -4.72
CA VAL A 47 -32.02 8.94 -3.39
C VAL A 47 -31.21 9.85 -2.46
N TYR A 48 -31.84 10.35 -1.38
CA TYR A 48 -31.24 11.30 -0.41
C TYR A 48 -30.76 12.66 -0.97
N GLY A 49 -31.45 13.22 -1.96
CA GLY A 49 -31.26 14.63 -2.35
C GLY A 49 -30.07 14.96 -3.25
N LYS A 50 -29.48 14.00 -3.96
CA LYS A 50 -28.38 14.26 -4.92
C LYS A 50 -28.63 13.62 -6.30
N ASP A 51 -28.65 14.45 -7.35
CA ASP A 51 -28.76 14.04 -8.76
C ASP A 51 -27.60 13.09 -9.16
N ILE A 52 -27.92 12.02 -9.91
CA ILE A 52 -26.97 10.98 -10.38
C ILE A 52 -26.62 11.18 -11.87
N SER A 53 -27.02 12.30 -12.47
CA SER A 53 -27.12 12.42 -13.93
C SER A 53 -25.86 12.87 -14.67
N ASN A 54 -24.72 13.19 -14.02
CA ASN A 54 -23.50 13.55 -14.76
C ASN A 54 -22.18 13.39 -13.98
N GLY A 55 -21.87 12.17 -13.57
CA GLY A 55 -20.57 11.86 -12.93
C GLY A 55 -20.53 10.62 -12.05
N GLY A 56 -21.49 9.69 -12.25
CA GLY A 56 -21.60 8.38 -11.61
C GLY A 56 -21.34 8.36 -10.10
N GLN A 57 -22.39 8.42 -9.30
CA GLN A 57 -22.26 8.05 -7.88
C GLN A 57 -21.98 6.53 -7.81
N LEU A 58 -21.05 6.13 -6.93
CA LEU A 58 -20.88 4.73 -6.53
C LEU A 58 -22.17 4.26 -5.83
N ALA A 59 -22.83 3.26 -6.40
CA ALA A 59 -24.00 2.61 -5.85
C ALA A 59 -23.62 1.36 -5.07
N ILE A 60 -24.51 0.89 -4.20
CA ILE A 60 -24.38 -0.43 -3.57
C ILE A 60 -24.30 -1.49 -4.68
N ASN A 61 -23.45 -2.48 -4.46
CA ASN A 61 -23.04 -3.54 -5.39
C ASN A 61 -22.16 -3.11 -6.56
N ASP A 62 -21.86 -1.81 -6.72
CA ASP A 62 -20.87 -1.38 -7.70
C ASP A 62 -19.51 -1.97 -7.38
N SER A 63 -18.83 -2.44 -8.42
CA SER A 63 -17.41 -2.75 -8.34
C SER A 63 -16.59 -1.47 -8.28
N VAL A 64 -15.49 -1.50 -7.53
CA VAL A 64 -14.46 -0.44 -7.57
C VAL A 64 -13.94 -0.17 -8.98
N THR A 65 -14.03 -1.17 -9.87
CA THR A 65 -13.60 -1.08 -11.27
C THR A 65 -14.57 -0.33 -12.17
N ARG A 66 -15.77 0.05 -11.70
CA ARG A 66 -16.79 0.77 -12.48
C ARG A 66 -16.26 2.06 -13.11
N PHE A 67 -15.39 2.78 -12.40
CA PHE A 67 -14.82 4.03 -12.87
C PHE A 67 -13.43 3.84 -13.47
N LYS A 68 -12.65 2.94 -12.88
CA LYS A 68 -11.28 2.69 -13.31
C LYS A 68 -10.81 1.33 -12.85
N SER A 69 -10.32 0.50 -13.76
CA SER A 69 -9.78 -0.83 -13.46
C SER A 69 -8.25 -0.85 -13.30
N VAL A 70 -7.56 0.14 -13.86
CA VAL A 70 -6.09 0.25 -13.82
C VAL A 70 -5.68 1.67 -13.46
N LEU A 71 -4.90 1.81 -12.39
CA LEU A 71 -4.23 3.06 -12.03
C LEU A 71 -2.84 3.08 -12.64
N THR A 72 -2.47 4.24 -13.19
CA THR A 72 -1.21 4.49 -13.88
C THR A 72 -0.52 5.74 -13.31
N ASN A 73 0.60 6.14 -13.90
CA ASN A 73 1.25 7.42 -13.60
C ASN A 73 0.38 8.66 -13.89
N GLN A 74 -0.71 8.53 -14.66
CA GLN A 74 -1.66 9.64 -14.84
C GLN A 74 -2.57 9.83 -13.61
N ASP A 75 -2.73 8.79 -12.80
CA ASP A 75 -3.59 8.77 -11.62
C ASP A 75 -2.81 9.04 -10.34
N LEU A 76 -1.64 8.41 -10.24
CA LEU A 76 -0.74 8.49 -9.09
C LEU A 76 0.64 8.91 -9.60
N THR A 77 0.78 10.18 -9.96
CA THR A 77 1.94 10.72 -10.68
C THR A 77 3.27 10.47 -9.98
N THR A 78 3.29 10.49 -8.65
CA THR A 78 4.52 10.28 -7.88
C THR A 78 4.73 8.80 -7.54
N GLN A 79 3.69 8.05 -7.17
CA GLN A 79 3.83 6.66 -6.75
C GLN A 79 4.06 5.72 -7.93
N LEU A 80 3.36 5.93 -9.05
CA LEU A 80 3.42 5.08 -10.24
C LEU A 80 4.29 5.67 -11.36
N ALA A 81 5.16 6.63 -11.02
CA ALA A 81 6.09 7.22 -11.96
C ALA A 81 6.88 6.14 -12.71
N ALA A 82 7.07 6.35 -14.02
CA ALA A 82 8.03 5.58 -14.79
C ALA A 82 9.44 5.87 -14.28
N GLY A 83 10.34 4.90 -14.40
CA GLY A 83 11.70 5.06 -13.92
C GLY A 83 12.70 4.29 -14.77
N SER A 84 13.95 4.33 -14.32
CA SER A 84 15.05 3.60 -14.96
C SER A 84 16.04 3.11 -13.92
N LEU A 85 16.61 1.94 -14.16
CA LEU A 85 17.73 1.38 -13.43
C LEU A 85 18.97 1.39 -14.35
N THR A 86 20.11 1.84 -13.85
CA THR A 86 21.39 1.77 -14.60
C THR A 86 22.30 0.76 -13.90
N ASP A 87 22.75 -0.27 -14.62
CA ASP A 87 23.64 -1.28 -14.08
C ASP A 87 25.11 -0.81 -14.03
N ALA A 88 25.99 -1.62 -13.43
CA ALA A 88 27.40 -1.28 -13.31
C ALA A 88 28.16 -1.26 -14.65
N ALA A 89 27.60 -1.84 -15.72
CA ALA A 89 28.15 -1.79 -17.08
C ALA A 89 27.61 -0.60 -17.89
N GLY A 90 26.72 0.22 -17.31
CA GLY A 90 26.11 1.37 -17.97
C GLY A 90 24.87 1.04 -18.80
N GLN A 91 24.36 -0.20 -18.77
CA GLN A 91 23.09 -0.54 -19.41
C GLN A 91 21.93 0.06 -18.61
N ILE A 92 21.01 0.70 -19.33
CA ILE A 92 19.81 1.33 -18.76
C ILE A 92 18.60 0.42 -19.02
N TYR A 93 17.81 0.17 -17.98
CA TYR A 93 16.57 -0.60 -18.01
C TYR A 93 15.42 0.33 -17.62
N TYR A 94 14.56 0.69 -18.57
CA TYR A 94 13.39 1.52 -18.30
C TYR A 94 12.24 0.66 -17.81
N TYR A 95 11.43 1.20 -16.90
CA TYR A 95 10.27 0.51 -16.37
C TYR A 95 9.06 1.42 -16.19
N THR A 96 7.90 0.78 -16.18
CA THR A 96 6.61 1.38 -15.84
C THR A 96 5.95 0.63 -14.69
N GLN A 97 5.03 1.31 -14.00
CA GLN A 97 4.30 0.77 -12.86
C GLN A 97 2.81 0.95 -13.08
N ASN A 98 2.01 -0.03 -12.65
CA ASN A 98 0.57 0.11 -12.58
C ASN A 98 -0.03 -0.71 -11.43
N ILE A 99 -1.26 -0.35 -11.07
CA ILE A 99 -2.07 -1.08 -10.11
C ILE A 99 -3.35 -1.50 -10.82
N THR A 100 -3.63 -2.80 -10.87
CA THR A 100 -4.90 -3.33 -11.37
C THR A 100 -5.82 -3.59 -10.17
N LEU A 101 -6.98 -2.94 -10.14
CA LEU A 101 -7.96 -3.14 -9.08
C LEU A 101 -8.74 -4.43 -9.31
N ASN A 102 -9.02 -5.15 -8.23
CA ASN A 102 -9.78 -6.38 -8.30
C ASN A 102 -11.28 -6.08 -8.45
N SER A 103 -11.89 -6.62 -9.51
CA SER A 103 -13.31 -6.41 -9.83
C SER A 103 -14.27 -6.99 -8.80
N ASN A 104 -13.82 -7.96 -8.00
CA ASN A 104 -14.64 -8.60 -6.97
C ASN A 104 -14.91 -7.69 -5.76
N LYS A 105 -14.17 -6.59 -5.62
CA LYS A 105 -14.37 -5.64 -4.51
C LYS A 105 -15.52 -4.71 -4.82
N ARG A 106 -16.48 -4.68 -3.89
CA ARG A 106 -17.77 -4.01 -4.09
C ARG A 106 -18.11 -3.10 -2.93
N ILE A 107 -18.89 -2.07 -3.25
CA ILE A 107 -19.58 -1.29 -2.24
C ILE A 107 -20.73 -2.14 -1.70
N GLU A 108 -20.77 -2.34 -0.39
CA GLU A 108 -21.79 -3.11 0.31
C GLU A 108 -22.49 -2.24 1.36
N TYR A 109 -23.68 -2.67 1.78
CA TYR A 109 -24.39 -2.10 2.91
C TYR A 109 -24.62 -3.18 3.96
N GLY A 110 -24.17 -2.94 5.18
CA GLY A 110 -24.26 -3.92 6.26
C GLY A 110 -23.37 -3.57 7.44
N THR A 111 -23.17 -4.54 8.32
CA THR A 111 -22.38 -4.38 9.55
C THR A 111 -20.93 -4.83 9.41
N SER A 112 -20.45 -5.10 8.19
CA SER A 112 -19.10 -5.65 7.93
C SER A 112 -18.79 -6.88 8.80
N GLY A 113 -19.61 -7.93 8.69
CA GLY A 113 -19.43 -9.15 9.50
C GLY A 113 -19.66 -8.98 11.00
N GLY A 114 -20.20 -7.84 11.44
CA GLY A 114 -20.44 -7.51 12.85
C GLY A 114 -19.45 -6.51 13.44
N ASP A 115 -18.45 -6.06 12.67
CA ASP A 115 -17.46 -5.06 13.10
C ASP A 115 -18.11 -3.68 13.35
N LEU A 116 -19.25 -3.40 12.72
CA LEU A 116 -19.99 -2.17 12.84
C LEU A 116 -21.30 -2.40 13.60
N SER A 117 -21.55 -1.56 14.60
CA SER A 117 -22.77 -1.64 15.44
C SER A 117 -24.05 -1.26 14.72
N LEU A 118 -23.95 -0.48 13.63
CA LEU A 118 -25.05 -0.08 12.78
C LEU A 118 -24.69 -0.36 11.32
N ALA A 119 -25.68 -0.76 10.53
CA ALA A 119 -25.49 -1.00 9.10
C ALA A 119 -25.12 0.31 8.38
N THR A 120 -24.00 0.30 7.67
CA THR A 120 -23.48 1.44 6.90
C THR A 120 -23.01 0.99 5.53
N THR A 121 -22.77 1.95 4.64
CA THR A 121 -22.14 1.68 3.35
C THR A 121 -20.63 1.58 3.53
N TYR A 122 -20.02 0.49 3.06
CA TYR A 122 -18.58 0.27 3.13
C TYR A 122 -18.04 -0.39 1.86
N LEU A 123 -16.74 -0.28 1.62
CA LEU A 123 -16.06 -1.05 0.58
C LEU A 123 -15.66 -2.41 1.17
N ASN A 124 -16.22 -3.50 0.66
CA ASN A 124 -15.78 -4.83 1.02
C ASN A 124 -14.47 -5.17 0.30
N ILE A 125 -13.36 -5.11 1.03
CA ILE A 125 -12.02 -5.47 0.55
C ILE A 125 -11.68 -6.95 0.79
N GLY A 126 -12.50 -7.68 1.56
CA GLY A 126 -12.23 -9.04 2.01
C GLY A 126 -11.02 -9.16 2.95
N SER A 127 -10.75 -10.38 3.42
CA SER A 127 -9.63 -10.69 4.32
C SER A 127 -8.64 -11.71 3.72
N SER A 128 -8.95 -12.26 2.54
CA SER A 128 -8.15 -13.29 1.90
C SER A 128 -7.01 -12.69 1.07
N ALA A 129 -5.79 -13.19 1.29
CA ALA A 129 -4.64 -12.86 0.44
C ALA A 129 -4.80 -13.37 -1.01
N TYR A 130 -5.65 -14.37 -1.25
CA TYR A 130 -5.94 -14.92 -2.58
C TYR A 130 -6.90 -14.07 -3.41
N ASP A 131 -7.60 -13.13 -2.77
CA ASP A 131 -8.50 -12.18 -3.42
C ASP A 131 -8.11 -10.78 -2.96
N PRO A 132 -6.94 -10.24 -3.38
CA PRO A 132 -6.46 -8.96 -2.90
C PRO A 132 -7.32 -7.81 -3.44
N LEU A 133 -7.26 -6.63 -2.80
CA LEU A 133 -7.90 -5.41 -3.32
C LEU A 133 -7.33 -5.02 -4.69
N TYR A 134 -6.03 -5.22 -4.89
CA TYR A 134 -5.34 -4.88 -6.12
C TYR A 134 -4.12 -5.75 -6.36
N THR A 135 -3.63 -5.74 -7.60
CA THR A 135 -2.35 -6.30 -7.99
C THR A 135 -1.45 -5.18 -8.51
N TYR A 136 -0.26 -5.06 -7.94
CA TYR A 136 0.77 -4.15 -8.43
C TYR A 136 1.62 -4.85 -9.51
N ARG A 137 1.99 -4.13 -10.56
CA ARG A 137 2.90 -4.61 -11.60
C ARG A 137 3.99 -3.60 -11.90
N LEU A 138 5.24 -4.06 -11.81
CA LEU A 138 6.42 -3.41 -12.36
C LEU A 138 6.77 -4.08 -13.68
N SER A 139 6.95 -3.32 -14.76
CA SER A 139 7.24 -3.88 -16.09
C SER A 139 8.44 -3.17 -16.71
N PHE A 140 9.51 -3.92 -16.95
CA PHE A 140 10.68 -3.43 -17.67
C PHE A 140 10.49 -3.58 -19.18
N ASN A 141 10.98 -2.61 -19.95
CA ASN A 141 10.95 -2.68 -21.41
C ASN A 141 12.01 -3.65 -21.98
N THR A 142 13.05 -3.94 -21.18
CA THR A 142 14.14 -4.86 -21.48
C THR A 142 14.21 -5.87 -20.33
N PRO A 143 14.35 -7.18 -20.60
CA PRO A 143 14.48 -8.17 -19.54
C PRO A 143 15.60 -7.81 -18.57
N LEU A 144 15.26 -7.68 -17.28
CA LEU A 144 16.23 -7.44 -16.22
C LEU A 144 16.71 -8.78 -15.67
N ASN A 145 17.98 -9.11 -15.90
CA ASN A 145 18.59 -10.28 -15.28
C ASN A 145 19.01 -9.95 -13.84
N VAL A 146 18.15 -10.27 -12.87
CA VAL A 146 18.38 -9.97 -11.45
C VAL A 146 19.49 -10.83 -10.83
N SER A 147 19.96 -11.87 -11.51
CA SER A 147 21.16 -12.63 -11.13
C SER A 147 22.47 -11.95 -11.56
N ASN A 148 22.41 -10.92 -12.42
CA ASN A 148 23.60 -10.27 -12.94
C ASN A 148 24.25 -9.42 -11.83
N PRO A 149 25.53 -9.63 -11.48
CA PRO A 149 26.22 -8.85 -10.45
C PRO A 149 26.23 -7.34 -10.73
N ASN A 150 26.09 -6.92 -12.00
CA ASN A 150 25.98 -5.51 -12.36
C ASN A 150 24.63 -4.87 -11.94
N VAL A 151 23.59 -5.68 -11.74
CA VAL A 151 22.23 -5.29 -11.33
C VAL A 151 22.07 -5.33 -9.80
N ILE A 152 22.86 -6.16 -9.12
CA ILE A 152 22.90 -6.22 -7.65
C ILE A 152 23.34 -4.86 -7.08
N ASN A 153 22.75 -4.50 -5.94
CA ASN A 153 22.94 -3.21 -5.25
C ASN A 153 22.53 -1.99 -6.07
N LYS A 154 21.76 -2.17 -7.15
CA LYS A 154 21.18 -1.07 -7.90
C LYS A 154 19.83 -0.66 -7.33
N LYS A 155 19.59 0.64 -7.41
CA LYS A 155 18.39 1.27 -6.88
C LYS A 155 17.23 1.13 -7.86
N LEU A 156 16.05 0.85 -7.30
CA LEU A 156 14.78 0.72 -7.98
C LEU A 156 13.73 1.46 -7.16
N THR A 157 12.95 2.34 -7.77
CA THR A 157 11.87 3.04 -7.08
C THR A 157 10.54 2.35 -7.37
N ILE A 158 9.87 1.83 -6.34
CA ILE A 158 8.58 1.14 -6.39
C ILE A 158 7.59 1.90 -5.52
N LEU A 159 6.42 2.26 -6.09
CA LEU A 159 5.35 2.97 -5.38
C LEU A 159 5.82 4.26 -4.67
N GLY A 160 6.82 4.94 -5.26
CA GLY A 160 7.44 6.15 -4.71
C GLY A 160 8.51 5.91 -3.64
N SER A 161 8.82 4.65 -3.30
CA SER A 161 9.84 4.28 -2.32
C SER A 161 11.05 3.67 -3.01
N ASP A 162 12.24 4.02 -2.53
CA ASP A 162 13.50 3.49 -3.05
C ASP A 162 13.82 2.12 -2.42
N TYR A 163 14.23 1.18 -3.28
CA TYR A 163 14.65 -0.16 -2.93
C TYR A 163 15.99 -0.47 -3.58
N ILE A 164 16.78 -1.31 -2.93
CA ILE A 164 18.03 -1.86 -3.45
C ILE A 164 17.82 -3.32 -3.82
N ILE A 165 18.27 -3.73 -5.02
CA ILE A 165 18.25 -5.14 -5.43
C ILE A 165 19.29 -5.91 -4.62
N GLY A 166 18.84 -6.90 -3.86
CA GLY A 166 19.66 -7.68 -2.96
C GLY A 166 20.46 -8.79 -3.65
N PRO A 167 21.61 -9.19 -3.08
CA PRO A 167 22.54 -10.16 -3.68
C PRO A 167 21.97 -11.58 -3.75
N THR A 168 20.91 -11.87 -2.99
CA THR A 168 20.18 -13.14 -3.05
C THR A 168 19.03 -13.11 -4.06
N SER A 169 18.97 -12.09 -4.91
CA SER A 169 18.09 -12.12 -6.09
C SER A 169 18.68 -13.07 -7.11
N TYR A 170 17.85 -13.95 -7.65
CA TYR A 170 18.27 -14.87 -8.69
C TYR A 170 17.11 -15.23 -9.61
N TYR A 171 17.47 -15.52 -10.85
CA TYR A 171 16.58 -15.93 -11.90
C TYR A 171 17.19 -17.14 -12.59
N THR A 172 16.52 -18.28 -12.44
CA THR A 172 16.75 -19.51 -13.20
C THR A 172 15.43 -19.96 -13.83
N THR A 173 15.49 -20.96 -14.70
CA THR A 173 14.28 -21.53 -15.32
C THR A 173 13.35 -22.20 -14.32
N SER A 174 13.85 -22.63 -13.16
CA SER A 174 13.10 -23.36 -12.14
C SER A 174 12.81 -22.56 -10.88
N LEU A 175 13.53 -21.46 -10.64
CA LEU A 175 13.36 -20.63 -9.47
C LEU A 175 13.61 -19.16 -9.81
N GLN A 176 12.68 -18.30 -9.40
CA GLN A 176 12.73 -16.87 -9.66
C GLN A 176 12.50 -16.15 -8.34
N GLN A 177 13.46 -15.34 -7.94
CA GLN A 177 13.41 -14.58 -6.71
C GLN A 177 14.03 -13.19 -6.93
N LEU A 178 13.23 -12.16 -6.70
CA LEU A 178 13.71 -10.80 -6.60
C LEU A 178 13.69 -10.43 -5.12
N VAL A 179 14.86 -10.22 -4.54
CA VAL A 179 14.97 -9.72 -3.17
C VAL A 179 15.22 -8.23 -3.24
N LEU A 180 14.31 -7.47 -2.62
CA LEU A 180 14.46 -6.03 -2.50
C LEU A 180 14.70 -5.67 -1.04
N TYR A 181 15.53 -4.66 -0.84
CA TYR A 181 15.74 -4.02 0.45
C TYR A 181 15.24 -2.58 0.36
N GLY A 182 14.10 -2.31 0.98
CA GLY A 182 13.62 -0.93 1.14
C GLY A 182 14.24 -0.32 2.38
N SER A 183 15.01 0.76 2.26
CA SER A 183 15.56 1.47 3.43
C SER A 183 14.51 2.44 3.95
N SER A 184 14.18 2.37 5.25
CA SER A 184 13.42 3.48 5.87
C SER A 184 14.35 4.59 6.35
N LEU A 185 15.66 4.32 6.47
CA LEU A 185 16.64 5.28 6.98
C LEU A 185 18.05 4.94 6.50
N VAL A 186 18.64 5.86 5.75
CA VAL A 186 20.07 5.84 5.40
C VAL A 186 20.86 6.57 6.47
N LEU A 187 21.94 5.98 6.96
CA LEU A 187 22.78 6.54 8.02
C LEU A 187 24.25 6.47 7.64
N THR A 188 25.01 7.55 7.88
CA THR A 188 26.48 7.51 7.82
C THR A 188 27.03 7.62 9.22
N LEU A 189 27.88 6.67 9.61
CA LEU A 189 28.54 6.61 10.90
C LEU A 189 30.05 6.63 10.71
N SER A 190 30.74 7.51 11.46
CA SER A 190 32.19 7.46 11.62
C SER A 190 32.58 6.48 12.73
N GLY A 191 33.81 6.00 12.76
CA GLY A 191 34.23 5.02 13.77
C GLY A 191 34.10 5.58 15.18
N ASN A 192 33.68 4.73 16.12
CA ASN A 192 33.28 5.05 17.48
C ASN A 192 32.07 6.00 17.60
N GLN A 193 31.38 6.32 16.49
CA GLN A 193 30.13 7.06 16.54
C GLN A 193 28.96 6.13 16.79
N THR A 194 28.08 6.54 17.71
CA THR A 194 26.76 5.93 17.94
C THR A 194 25.69 7.00 17.73
N ARG A 195 24.58 6.62 17.10
CA ARG A 195 23.41 7.48 16.91
C ARG A 195 22.14 6.76 17.31
N GLN A 196 21.23 7.52 17.92
CA GLN A 196 19.87 7.06 18.14
C GLN A 196 19.06 7.25 16.85
N VAL A 197 18.30 6.23 16.48
CA VAL A 197 17.45 6.23 15.30
C VAL A 197 16.11 5.60 15.63
N THR A 198 15.05 6.12 15.04
CA THR A 198 13.71 5.53 15.14
C THR A 198 13.38 4.83 13.83
N VAL A 199 13.07 3.54 13.91
CA VAL A 199 12.71 2.69 12.79
C VAL A 199 11.37 2.04 13.12
N GLU A 200 10.35 2.28 12.29
CA GLU A 200 8.98 1.75 12.48
C GLU A 200 8.41 1.99 13.89
N GLY A 201 8.73 3.14 14.49
CA GLY A 201 8.26 3.52 15.82
C GLY A 201 9.06 2.92 16.99
N SER A 202 10.08 2.10 16.71
CA SER A 202 11.02 1.57 17.73
C SER A 202 12.33 2.35 17.70
N GLU A 203 12.87 2.69 18.87
CA GLU A 203 14.18 3.35 18.99
C GLU A 203 15.32 2.33 19.04
N TYR A 204 16.41 2.64 18.33
CA TYR A 204 17.63 1.84 18.27
C TYR A 204 18.85 2.74 18.46
N SER A 205 19.83 2.23 19.21
CA SER A 205 21.17 2.80 19.32
C SER A 205 22.11 2.08 18.36
N VAL A 206 22.46 2.74 17.24
CA VAL A 206 23.27 2.15 16.17
C VAL A 206 24.64 2.81 16.13
N GLY A 207 25.71 2.02 16.22
CA GLY A 207 27.08 2.52 16.23
C GLY A 207 28.03 1.76 15.31
N LEU A 208 29.06 2.45 14.81
CA LEU A 208 30.19 1.83 14.12
C LEU A 208 31.33 1.69 15.13
N LEU A 209 31.68 0.46 15.52
CA LEU A 209 32.80 0.22 16.43
C LEU A 209 34.15 0.26 15.71
N GLY A 210 34.16 -0.09 14.43
CA GLY A 210 35.36 -0.02 13.61
C GLY A 210 35.20 -0.68 12.25
N VAL A 211 36.19 -0.47 11.41
CA VAL A 211 36.30 -1.05 10.06
C VAL A 211 37.51 -1.97 10.04
N LEU A 212 37.27 -3.23 9.67
CA LEU A 212 38.28 -4.29 9.64
C LEU A 212 39.00 -4.35 8.29
N SER A 213 38.29 -4.00 7.22
CA SER A 213 38.79 -3.99 5.84
C SER A 213 37.88 -3.11 4.97
N PRO A 214 38.23 -2.83 3.69
CA PRO A 214 37.32 -2.18 2.75
C PRO A 214 35.97 -2.89 2.53
N THR A 215 35.83 -4.14 3.01
CA THR A 215 34.63 -4.96 2.83
C THR A 215 33.99 -5.41 4.14
N ARG A 216 34.57 -5.13 5.31
CA ARG A 216 34.00 -5.55 6.60
C ARG A 216 34.07 -4.46 7.65
N ALA A 217 32.94 -4.26 8.34
CA ALA A 217 32.80 -3.34 9.47
C ALA A 217 32.20 -4.06 10.68
N VAL A 218 32.39 -3.49 11.87
CA VAL A 218 31.75 -3.95 13.11
C VAL A 218 30.69 -2.93 13.51
N ILE A 219 29.42 -3.31 13.38
CA ILE A 219 28.27 -2.47 13.71
C ILE A 219 27.69 -2.96 15.03
N SER A 220 27.32 -2.04 15.91
CA SER A 220 26.61 -2.33 17.15
C SER A 220 25.17 -1.82 17.05
N VAL A 221 24.20 -2.66 17.39
CA VAL A 221 22.80 -2.24 17.55
C VAL A 221 22.34 -2.59 18.95
N ASN A 222 21.91 -1.58 19.71
CA ASN A 222 21.54 -1.69 21.13
C ASN A 222 22.65 -2.33 21.98
N GLY A 223 23.91 -2.00 21.67
CA GLY A 223 25.09 -2.52 22.38
C GLY A 223 25.55 -3.90 21.92
N ASN A 224 24.84 -4.58 21.01
CA ASN A 224 25.24 -5.89 20.49
C ASN A 224 26.08 -5.74 19.22
N PRO A 225 27.40 -6.02 19.25
CA PRO A 225 28.27 -5.88 18.11
C PRO A 225 28.19 -7.09 17.17
N GLN A 226 28.26 -6.83 15.87
CA GLN A 226 28.39 -7.87 14.85
C GLN A 226 29.28 -7.37 13.70
N SER A 227 30.14 -8.27 13.19
CA SER A 227 30.87 -8.01 11.95
C SER A 227 29.95 -8.23 10.76
N ILE A 228 29.75 -7.19 9.95
CA ILE A 228 28.94 -7.21 8.75
C ILE A 228 29.85 -7.03 7.54
N GLU A 229 29.59 -7.81 6.50
CA GLU A 229 30.24 -7.67 5.20
C GLU A 229 29.47 -6.66 4.33
N LYS A 230 30.21 -5.82 3.60
CA LYS A 230 29.64 -4.85 2.65
C LYS A 230 28.73 -5.59 1.68
N SER A 231 27.58 -4.98 1.39
CA SER A 231 26.56 -5.52 0.50
C SER A 231 25.94 -6.85 0.93
N VAL A 232 26.15 -7.28 2.18
CA VAL A 232 25.49 -8.45 2.77
C VAL A 232 24.55 -7.97 3.88
N PRO A 233 23.24 -8.22 3.79
CA PRO A 233 22.31 -7.84 4.86
C PRO A 233 22.60 -8.66 6.12
N SER A 234 22.32 -8.08 7.28
CA SER A 234 22.40 -8.76 8.58
C SER A 234 21.27 -8.28 9.49
N ILE A 235 20.86 -9.11 10.43
CA ILE A 235 19.91 -8.72 11.48
C ILE A 235 20.69 -8.65 12.79
N ILE A 236 20.64 -7.49 13.46
CA ILE A 236 21.27 -7.28 14.76
C ILE A 236 20.21 -6.72 15.70
N SER A 237 19.96 -7.40 16.83
CA SER A 237 18.94 -6.97 17.80
C SER A 237 17.55 -6.73 17.18
N GLY A 238 17.18 -7.55 16.18
CA GLY A 238 15.91 -7.42 15.45
C GLY A 238 15.87 -6.34 14.38
N LEU A 239 16.92 -5.50 14.25
CA LEU A 239 17.02 -4.49 13.20
C LEU A 239 17.74 -5.07 11.98
N SER A 240 17.15 -4.93 10.80
CA SER A 240 17.83 -5.22 9.53
C SER A 240 18.84 -4.10 9.22
N VAL A 241 20.09 -4.48 9.01
CA VAL A 241 21.23 -3.60 8.72
C VAL A 241 21.89 -4.06 7.44
N TYR A 242 22.07 -3.14 6.50
CA TYR A 242 22.80 -3.36 5.26
C TYR A 242 23.92 -2.32 5.14
N VAL A 243 25.16 -2.77 4.94
CA VAL A 243 26.31 -1.88 4.73
C VAL A 243 26.43 -1.59 3.25
N GLU A 244 25.98 -0.41 2.82
CA GLU A 244 26.05 0.03 1.43
C GLU A 244 27.49 0.32 1.01
N ASP A 245 28.23 1.04 1.86
CA ASP A 245 29.62 1.38 1.58
C ASP A 245 30.49 1.48 2.84
N ILE A 246 31.79 1.28 2.65
CA ILE A 246 32.82 1.36 3.68
C ILE A 246 33.93 2.28 3.17
N TYR A 247 34.12 3.39 3.87
CA TYR A 247 35.21 4.32 3.64
C TYR A 247 36.35 3.95 4.60
N TYR A 248 37.23 3.07 4.14
CA TYR A 248 38.37 2.58 4.89
C TYR A 248 39.65 3.28 4.44
N ILE A 249 40.27 4.06 5.32
CA ILE A 249 41.51 4.77 5.02
C ILE A 249 42.77 4.09 5.57
N ASN A 250 42.63 2.85 6.07
CA ASN A 250 43.73 2.01 6.58
C ASN A 250 44.56 2.68 7.69
N THR A 251 43.92 3.50 8.52
CA THR A 251 44.51 4.06 9.75
C THR A 251 44.17 3.17 10.95
N THR A 252 45.06 3.16 11.95
CA THR A 252 44.76 2.57 13.25
C THR A 252 43.73 3.39 14.02
N ASP A 253 43.63 4.69 13.73
CA ASP A 253 42.57 5.57 14.21
C ASP A 253 41.25 5.27 13.49
N GLN A 254 40.35 4.56 14.19
CA GLN A 254 39.06 4.17 13.66
C GLN A 254 38.12 5.35 13.41
N THR A 255 38.32 6.48 14.08
CA THR A 255 37.43 7.65 13.94
C THR A 255 37.46 8.26 12.55
N GLN A 256 38.50 7.94 11.76
CA GLN A 256 38.66 8.39 10.39
C GLN A 256 38.04 7.44 9.36
N ASN A 257 37.65 6.23 9.78
CA ASN A 257 36.87 5.31 8.95
C ASN A 257 35.38 5.64 9.09
N SER A 258 34.60 5.36 8.05
CA SER A 258 33.15 5.50 8.12
C SER A 258 32.42 4.45 7.29
N VAL A 259 31.13 4.28 7.57
CA VAL A 259 30.24 3.40 6.83
C VAL A 259 28.96 4.13 6.46
N LYS A 260 28.39 3.76 5.31
CA LYS A 260 27.03 4.11 4.93
C LYS A 260 26.15 2.87 5.12
N LEU A 261 25.12 3.02 5.94
CA LEU A 261 24.18 1.97 6.33
C LEU A 261 22.79 2.27 5.80
N ASP A 262 22.09 1.21 5.40
CA ASP A 262 20.64 1.18 5.27
C ASP A 262 20.03 0.41 6.43
N LEU A 263 19.10 1.04 7.13
CA LEU A 263 18.39 0.46 8.26
C LEU A 263 16.96 0.11 7.88
N ASN A 264 16.48 -1.00 8.44
CA ASN A 264 15.17 -1.58 8.17
C ASN A 264 14.94 -1.96 6.72
N SER A 265 15.96 -2.53 6.09
CA SER A 265 15.88 -3.13 4.77
C SER A 265 14.69 -4.10 4.69
N LYS A 266 13.53 -3.62 4.23
CA LYS A 266 12.30 -4.41 4.10
C LYS A 266 12.55 -5.46 3.05
N HIS A 267 12.53 -6.71 3.50
CA HIS A 267 12.66 -7.88 2.67
C HIS A 267 11.33 -8.17 1.98
N LEU A 268 11.22 -7.77 0.72
CA LEU A 268 10.15 -8.22 -0.16
C LEU A 268 10.68 -9.44 -0.92
N GLN A 269 10.00 -10.58 -0.77
CA GLN A 269 10.17 -11.81 -1.56
C GLN A 269 8.96 -12.02 -2.44
#